data_AF-A0A162KW30-F1
#
_entry.id   AF-A0A162KW30-F1
#
_cell.length_a   1.000
_cell.length_b   1.000
_cell.length_c   1.000
_cell.angle_alpha   90.00
_cell.angle_beta   90.00
_cell.angle_gamma   90.00
#
_symmetry.space_group_name_H-M   'P 1'
#
loop_
_entity.id
_entity.type
_entity.pdbx_description
1 polymer ?
#
loop_
_entity_poly.entity_id
_entity_poly.type
_entity_poly.pdbx_seq_one_letter_code
_entity_poly.pdbx_strand_id
1 'polypeptide(L)'
;MENEQIKNENNSSNITFGSIIRRERKKSGKSLKEIEKEMTVKVKKVKDGKEVIEEDALITASYLNRIENENRVNVSFNLVCLLIKKFNLDLIEVFKSFGYGDIIANNMKQNSIKQDDIETILKETNFEAPIIIDGKEEKKVLTNNEKDMIATILNDVFKYGISNEESIVYVLTKLLNDMDCYKKSRKRLADDLKKI
;
A
#
# COMPACT_ATOMS: atom_id res chain seq x y z
N MET A 1 -7.14 -17.21 39.51
CA MET A 1 -5.99 -17.96 38.98
C MET A 1 -6.11 -17.96 37.48
N GLU A 2 -5.44 -16.98 36.88
CA GLU A 2 -5.12 -16.92 35.46
C GLU A 2 -4.30 -18.15 35.07
N ASN A 3 -4.53 -18.68 33.86
CA ASN A 3 -3.45 -19.07 32.96
C ASN A 3 -4.02 -19.35 31.57
N GLU A 4 -3.93 -18.30 30.75
CA GLU A 4 -3.33 -18.32 29.41
C GLU A 4 -3.32 -19.66 28.67
N GLN A 5 -4.23 -19.77 27.70
CA GLN A 5 -3.87 -20.29 26.38
C GLN A 5 -4.35 -19.30 25.33
N ILE A 6 -3.69 -18.14 25.28
CA ILE A 6 -3.54 -17.42 24.01
C ILE A 6 -2.57 -18.26 23.19
N LYS A 7 -3.10 -19.29 22.52
CA LYS A 7 -2.33 -19.99 21.49
C LYS A 7 -2.05 -18.98 20.39
N ASN A 8 -0.78 -18.66 20.21
CA ASN A 8 -0.24 -18.02 19.02
C ASN A 8 -0.62 -18.88 17.80
N GLU A 9 -1.75 -18.54 17.16
CA GLU A 9 -2.14 -19.01 15.82
C GLU A 9 -1.29 -18.29 14.75
N ASN A 10 0.03 -18.39 14.87
CA ASN A 10 0.98 -17.81 13.93
C ASN A 10 1.65 -18.87 13.04
N ASN A 11 0.92 -19.94 12.66
CA ASN A 11 1.38 -20.82 11.59
C ASN A 11 0.25 -21.41 10.73
N SER A 12 0.34 -21.08 9.44
CA SER A 12 -0.29 -21.61 8.21
C SER A 12 -1.81 -21.47 7.96
N SER A 13 -2.11 -20.74 6.87
CA SER A 13 -3.06 -21.10 5.80
C SER A 13 -4.58 -20.88 5.93
N ASN A 14 -5.09 -19.91 6.70
CA ASN A 14 -6.42 -19.30 6.45
C ASN A 14 -6.71 -18.07 7.35
N ILE A 15 -6.01 -16.95 7.13
CA ILE A 15 -6.45 -15.66 7.71
C ILE A 15 -7.72 -15.25 6.95
N THR A 16 -8.86 -15.15 7.64
CA THR A 16 -10.12 -14.69 7.04
C THR A 16 -10.46 -13.28 7.52
N PHE A 17 -11.23 -12.52 6.73
CA PHE A 17 -11.65 -11.19 7.14
C PHE A 17 -12.43 -11.21 8.47
N GLY A 18 -13.24 -12.26 8.67
CA GLY A 18 -13.96 -12.52 9.91
C GLY A 18 -13.06 -12.75 11.12
N SER A 19 -11.97 -13.50 10.98
CA SER A 19 -11.05 -13.76 12.09
C SER A 19 -10.31 -12.49 12.53
N ILE A 20 -9.96 -11.62 11.60
CA ILE A 20 -9.34 -10.31 11.86
C ILE A 20 -10.28 -9.45 12.71
N ILE A 21 -11.53 -9.28 12.27
CA ILE A 21 -12.54 -8.48 12.99
C ILE A 21 -12.79 -9.03 14.39
N ARG A 22 -12.97 -10.35 14.51
CA ARG A 22 -13.22 -11.01 15.80
C ARG A 22 -12.08 -10.74 16.79
N ARG A 23 -10.82 -10.79 16.31
CA ARG A 23 -9.63 -10.52 17.13
C ARG A 23 -9.62 -9.07 17.62
N GLU A 24 -9.78 -8.10 16.74
CA GLU A 24 -9.73 -6.68 17.12
C GLU A 24 -10.92 -6.25 17.98
N ARG A 25 -12.13 -6.79 17.71
CA ARG A 25 -13.27 -6.57 18.60
C ARG A 25 -13.02 -7.10 20.01
N LYS A 26 -12.52 -8.34 20.14
CA LYS A 26 -12.19 -8.93 21.45
C LYS A 26 -11.12 -8.12 22.19
N LYS A 27 -10.07 -7.64 21.49
CA LYS A 27 -9.06 -6.74 22.06
C LYS A 27 -9.67 -5.43 22.59
N SER A 28 -10.68 -4.89 21.91
CA SER A 28 -11.40 -3.69 22.36
C SER A 28 -12.35 -3.93 23.54
N GLY A 29 -12.57 -5.19 23.95
CA GLY A 29 -13.46 -5.55 25.06
C GLY A 29 -14.95 -5.42 24.76
N LYS A 30 -15.34 -5.12 23.50
CA LYS A 30 -16.73 -4.81 23.13
C LYS A 30 -17.52 -6.01 22.65
N SER A 31 -18.78 -6.08 23.06
CA SER A 31 -19.77 -7.01 22.51
C SER A 31 -20.23 -6.57 21.11
N LEU A 32 -20.81 -7.51 20.36
CA LEU A 32 -21.37 -7.21 19.03
C LEU A 32 -22.47 -6.15 19.08
N LYS A 33 -23.29 -6.15 20.15
CA LYS A 33 -24.36 -5.16 20.36
C LYS A 33 -23.80 -3.76 20.63
N GLU A 34 -22.69 -3.66 21.34
CA GLU A 34 -22.02 -2.38 21.56
C GLU A 34 -21.44 -1.83 20.26
N ILE A 35 -20.85 -2.68 19.41
CA ILE A 35 -20.37 -2.26 18.09
C ILE A 35 -21.54 -1.78 17.22
N GLU A 36 -22.65 -2.53 17.17
CA GLU A 36 -23.86 -2.12 16.44
C GLU A 36 -24.32 -0.73 16.88
N LYS A 37 -24.44 -0.51 18.21
CA LYS A 37 -24.84 0.78 18.78
C LYS A 37 -23.89 1.91 18.39
N GLU A 38 -22.58 1.66 18.40
CA GLU A 38 -21.57 2.66 18.00
C GLU A 38 -21.54 2.93 16.49
N MET A 39 -22.16 2.05 15.70
CA MET A 39 -22.26 2.17 14.25
C MET A 39 -23.68 2.55 13.81
N THR A 40 -24.52 3.00 14.73
CA THR A 40 -25.82 3.59 14.45
C THR A 40 -25.67 5.06 14.09
N VAL A 41 -26.25 5.44 12.96
CA VAL A 41 -26.24 6.82 12.46
C VAL A 41 -27.66 7.30 12.21
N LYS A 42 -27.86 8.61 12.25
CA LYS A 42 -29.14 9.24 11.90
C LYS A 42 -29.27 9.31 10.38
N VAL A 43 -30.25 8.61 9.84
CA VAL A 43 -30.56 8.55 8.41
C VAL A 43 -31.89 9.24 8.17
N LYS A 44 -31.93 10.13 7.17
CA LYS A 44 -33.18 10.68 6.66
C LYS A 44 -33.88 9.63 5.80
N LYS A 45 -35.08 9.22 6.18
CA LYS A 45 -35.94 8.34 5.40
C LYS A 45 -37.25 9.04 5.10
N VAL A 46 -37.84 8.75 3.95
CA VAL A 46 -39.18 9.23 3.62
C VAL A 46 -40.18 8.16 4.03
N LYS A 47 -41.01 8.45 5.02
CA LYS A 47 -42.16 7.62 5.41
C LYS A 47 -43.43 8.42 5.18
N ASP A 48 -44.39 7.84 4.47
CA ASP A 48 -45.69 8.45 4.15
C ASP A 48 -45.57 9.87 3.54
N GLY A 49 -44.58 10.06 2.66
CA GLY A 49 -44.33 11.34 1.98
C GLY A 49 -43.68 12.43 2.84
N LYS A 50 -43.26 12.13 4.08
CA LYS A 50 -42.57 13.07 4.98
C LYS A 50 -41.15 12.60 5.29
N GLU A 51 -40.21 13.55 5.34
CA GLU A 51 -38.86 13.29 5.82
C GLU A 51 -38.88 13.03 7.33
N VAL A 52 -38.43 11.84 7.74
CA VAL A 52 -38.26 11.44 9.14
C VAL A 52 -36.79 11.08 9.36
N ILE A 53 -36.23 11.52 10.48
CA ILE A 53 -34.87 11.14 10.89
C ILE A 53 -34.98 9.92 11.77
N GLU A 54 -34.42 8.80 11.32
CA GLU A 54 -34.38 7.55 12.07
C GLU A 54 -32.94 7.15 12.38
N GLU A 55 -32.74 6.47 13.50
CA GLU A 55 -31.46 5.86 13.83
C GLU A 55 -31.39 4.49 13.16
N ASP A 56 -30.42 4.31 12.28
CA ASP A 56 -30.21 3.04 11.57
C ASP A 56 -28.77 2.56 11.75
N ALA A 57 -28.63 1.27 12.03
CA ALA A 57 -27.33 0.65 12.21
C ALA A 57 -26.67 0.42 10.84
N LEU A 58 -25.47 0.96 10.63
CA LEU A 58 -24.70 0.68 9.40
C LEU A 58 -24.35 -0.81 9.28
N ILE A 59 -24.29 -1.52 10.41
CA ILE A 59 -24.15 -2.97 10.49
C ILE A 59 -24.81 -3.48 11.77
N THR A 60 -25.64 -4.53 11.67
CA THR A 60 -26.27 -5.15 12.84
C THR A 60 -25.34 -6.15 13.51
N ALA A 61 -25.52 -6.40 14.81
CA ALA A 61 -24.75 -7.39 15.58
C ALA A 61 -24.90 -8.79 14.99
N SER A 62 -26.09 -9.12 14.46
CA SER A 62 -26.33 -10.38 13.76
C SER A 62 -25.49 -10.47 12.49
N TYR A 63 -25.49 -9.43 11.65
CA TYR A 63 -24.68 -9.43 10.43
C TYR A 63 -23.18 -9.52 10.73
N LEU A 64 -22.70 -8.78 11.74
CA LEU A 64 -21.31 -8.83 12.21
C LEU A 64 -20.94 -10.23 12.73
N ASN A 65 -21.84 -10.89 13.47
CA ASN A 65 -21.64 -12.27 13.93
C ASN A 65 -21.43 -13.24 12.76
N ARG A 66 -22.18 -13.04 11.67
CA ARG A 66 -22.04 -13.85 10.45
C ARG A 66 -20.70 -13.61 9.75
N ILE A 67 -20.22 -12.36 9.72
CA ILE A 67 -18.88 -12.07 9.22
C ILE A 67 -17.82 -12.80 10.07
N GLU A 68 -17.92 -12.72 11.40
CA GLU A 68 -16.92 -13.30 12.31
C GLU A 68 -16.86 -14.83 12.29
N ASN A 69 -17.98 -15.53 12.07
CA ASN A 69 -18.09 -16.98 12.33
C ASN A 69 -18.58 -17.83 11.15
N GLU A 70 -19.24 -17.28 10.13
CA GLU A 70 -19.85 -18.06 9.04
C GLU A 70 -19.01 -18.09 7.75
N ASN A 71 -17.73 -17.71 7.81
CA ASN A 71 -16.82 -17.63 6.64
C ASN A 71 -17.46 -16.91 5.44
N ARG A 72 -18.17 -15.81 5.71
CA ARG A 72 -18.89 -15.08 4.67
C ARG A 72 -17.89 -14.37 3.75
N VAL A 73 -17.65 -14.94 2.57
CA VAL A 73 -16.62 -14.46 1.62
C VAL A 73 -17.06 -13.17 0.90
N ASN A 74 -18.36 -12.91 0.80
CA ASN A 74 -18.92 -11.81 -0.02
C ASN A 74 -19.37 -10.62 0.81
N VAL A 75 -18.45 -10.02 1.57
CA VAL A 75 -18.70 -8.72 2.22
C VAL A 75 -18.50 -7.61 1.18
N SER A 76 -19.45 -6.67 1.08
CA SER A 76 -19.31 -5.57 0.13
C SER A 76 -18.11 -4.69 0.47
N PHE A 77 -17.43 -4.17 -0.54
CA PHE A 77 -16.23 -3.34 -0.35
C PHE A 77 -16.49 -2.12 0.56
N ASN A 78 -17.66 -1.48 0.43
CA ASN A 78 -18.05 -0.38 1.30
C ASN A 78 -18.09 -0.79 2.78
N LEU A 79 -18.60 -1.99 3.07
CA LEU A 79 -18.66 -2.51 4.43
C LEU A 79 -17.28 -2.92 4.94
N VAL A 80 -16.42 -3.46 4.07
CA VAL A 80 -15.00 -3.72 4.40
C VAL A 80 -14.30 -2.42 4.80
N CYS A 81 -14.41 -1.36 4.00
CA CYS A 81 -13.84 -0.04 4.30
C CYS A 81 -14.35 0.53 5.63
N LEU A 82 -15.65 0.37 5.91
CA LEU A 82 -16.26 0.82 7.15
C LEU A 82 -15.66 0.10 8.37
N LEU A 83 -15.51 -1.22 8.27
CA LEU A 83 -14.99 -2.06 9.36
C LEU A 83 -13.48 -1.85 9.56
N ILE A 84 -12.71 -1.62 8.49
CA ILE A 84 -11.30 -1.21 8.57
C ILE A 84 -11.17 0.04 9.45
N LYS A 85 -11.96 1.08 9.15
CA LYS A 85 -11.94 2.32 9.92
C LYS A 85 -12.40 2.11 11.37
N LYS A 86 -13.46 1.31 11.56
CA LYS A 86 -14.04 1.09 12.89
C LYS A 86 -13.06 0.41 13.85
N PHE A 87 -12.37 -0.63 13.37
CA PHE A 87 -11.49 -1.45 14.18
C PHE A 87 -10.00 -1.12 14.00
N ASN A 88 -9.69 -0.07 13.22
CA ASN A 88 -8.34 0.30 12.83
C ASN A 88 -7.53 -0.90 12.31
N LEU A 89 -8.12 -1.65 11.37
CA LEU A 89 -7.56 -2.91 10.89
C LEU A 89 -6.29 -2.68 10.06
N ASP A 90 -5.34 -3.61 10.18
CA ASP A 90 -4.18 -3.67 9.30
C ASP A 90 -4.63 -4.00 7.87
N LEU A 91 -4.42 -3.04 6.95
CA LEU A 91 -4.76 -3.20 5.55
C LEU A 91 -4.07 -4.41 4.92
N ILE A 92 -2.81 -4.66 5.25
CA ILE A 92 -2.04 -5.79 4.70
C ILE A 92 -2.71 -7.11 5.06
N GLU A 93 -3.16 -7.23 6.30
CA GLU A 93 -3.86 -8.43 6.78
C GLU A 93 -5.24 -8.58 6.12
N VAL A 94 -5.97 -7.48 5.95
CA VAL A 94 -7.26 -7.49 5.26
C VAL A 94 -7.10 -7.95 3.81
N PHE A 95 -6.15 -7.41 3.06
CA PHE A 95 -5.89 -7.82 1.68
C PHE A 95 -5.43 -9.28 1.57
N LYS A 96 -4.57 -9.76 2.48
CA LYS A 96 -4.22 -11.17 2.57
C LYS A 96 -5.45 -12.06 2.76
N SER A 97 -6.41 -11.61 3.57
CA SER A 97 -7.64 -12.37 3.84
C SER A 97 -8.58 -12.52 2.64
N PHE A 98 -8.39 -11.71 1.60
CA PHE A 98 -9.10 -11.80 0.32
C PHE A 98 -8.25 -12.44 -0.80
N GLY A 99 -7.09 -13.00 -0.47
CA GLY A 99 -6.20 -13.63 -1.46
C GLY A 99 -5.30 -12.67 -2.23
N TYR A 100 -5.26 -11.38 -1.86
CA TYR A 100 -4.36 -10.38 -2.46
C TYR A 100 -3.01 -10.28 -1.73
N GLY A 101 -2.66 -11.31 -0.95
CA GLY A 101 -1.45 -11.33 -0.13
C GLY A 101 -0.16 -11.16 -0.93
N ASP A 102 -0.11 -11.73 -2.14
CA ASP A 102 1.07 -11.72 -2.99
C ASP A 102 1.32 -10.34 -3.64
N ILE A 103 0.24 -9.59 -3.92
CA ILE A 103 0.31 -8.22 -4.47
C ILE A 103 0.97 -7.27 -3.47
N ILE A 104 0.76 -7.50 -2.17
CA ILE A 104 1.32 -6.70 -1.08
C ILE A 104 2.65 -7.25 -0.57
N ALA A 105 2.84 -8.57 -0.56
CA ALA A 105 4.08 -9.19 -0.14
C ALA A 105 5.26 -8.77 -1.03
N ASN A 106 5.01 -8.46 -2.31
CA ASN A 106 6.02 -7.93 -3.23
C ASN A 106 6.23 -6.42 -3.10
N ASN A 107 5.33 -5.67 -2.46
CA ASN A 107 5.38 -4.20 -2.43
C ASN A 107 5.55 -3.56 -1.05
N MET A 108 5.29 -4.27 0.07
CA MET A 108 5.25 -3.64 1.41
C MET A 108 5.85 -4.48 2.55
N LYS A 109 6.45 -5.64 2.30
CA LYS A 109 6.86 -6.55 3.38
C LYS A 109 8.15 -6.18 4.12
N GLN A 110 8.67 -4.98 3.91
CA GLN A 110 9.75 -4.46 4.74
C GLN A 110 9.57 -2.96 4.96
N ASN A 111 9.59 -2.53 6.23
CA ASN A 111 9.95 -1.15 6.60
C ASN A 111 11.41 -0.79 6.22
N SER A 112 12.05 -1.63 5.41
CA SER A 112 13.27 -1.40 4.68
C SER A 112 12.99 -1.74 3.21
N ILE A 113 12.78 -0.73 2.36
CA ILE A 113 12.78 -0.96 0.91
C ILE A 113 14.15 -1.59 0.59
N LYS A 114 14.18 -2.85 0.14
CA LYS A 114 15.43 -3.47 -0.28
C LYS A 114 15.90 -2.79 -1.56
N GLN A 115 17.20 -2.89 -1.83
CA GLN A 115 17.78 -2.39 -3.08
C GLN A 115 17.05 -2.97 -4.32
N ASP A 116 16.74 -4.28 -4.31
CA ASP A 116 15.98 -4.95 -5.37
C ASP A 116 14.54 -4.42 -5.51
N ASP A 117 13.94 -3.96 -4.40
CA ASP A 117 12.60 -3.36 -4.40
C ASP A 117 12.62 -1.97 -5.06
N ILE A 118 13.69 -1.18 -4.88
CA ILE A 118 13.87 0.12 -5.54
C ILE A 118 13.95 -0.07 -7.07
N GLU A 119 14.72 -1.06 -7.53
CA GLU A 119 14.81 -1.38 -8.96
C GLU A 119 13.46 -1.80 -9.55
N THR A 120 12.71 -2.61 -8.80
CA THR A 120 11.38 -3.07 -9.20
C THR A 120 10.40 -1.90 -9.29
N ILE A 121 10.37 -1.03 -8.28
CA ILE A 121 9.53 0.18 -8.26
C ILE A 121 9.85 1.09 -9.46
N LEU A 122 11.14 1.31 -9.76
CA LEU A 122 11.57 2.11 -10.91
C LEU A 122 11.10 1.54 -12.24
N LYS A 123 11.16 0.22 -12.41
CA LYS A 123 10.74 -0.46 -13.64
C LYS A 123 9.22 -0.41 -13.82
N GLU A 124 8.46 -0.72 -12.78
CA GLU A 124 7.01 -0.89 -12.85
C GLU A 124 6.22 0.43 -12.82
N THR A 125 6.84 1.53 -12.35
CA THR A 125 6.14 2.82 -12.19
C THR A 125 6.43 3.79 -13.33
N ASN A 126 5.43 4.56 -13.76
CA ASN A 126 5.61 5.66 -14.72
C ASN A 126 6.09 6.94 -14.01
N PHE A 127 7.38 6.99 -13.69
CA PHE A 127 8.01 8.18 -13.12
C PHE A 127 8.14 9.29 -14.15
N GLU A 128 7.63 10.47 -13.83
CA GLU A 128 7.86 11.68 -14.61
C GLU A 128 9.07 12.43 -14.08
N ALA A 129 9.98 12.80 -14.98
CA ALA A 129 11.15 13.60 -14.67
C ALA A 129 11.19 14.86 -15.53
N PRO A 130 11.85 15.94 -15.04
CA PRO A 130 11.99 17.16 -15.81
C PRO A 130 12.78 16.91 -17.11
N ILE A 131 12.44 17.69 -18.13
CA ILE A 131 13.13 17.78 -19.41
C ILE A 131 13.04 19.21 -19.91
N ILE A 132 14.07 19.71 -20.59
CA ILE A 132 14.06 21.06 -21.16
C ILE A 132 13.80 20.96 -22.65
N ILE A 133 12.65 21.47 -23.10
CA ILE A 133 12.26 21.57 -24.50
C ILE A 133 12.09 23.06 -24.80
N ASP A 134 12.89 23.57 -25.75
CA ASP A 134 12.89 25.00 -26.15
C ASP A 134 12.95 26.01 -24.99
N GLY A 135 13.79 25.69 -24.00
CA GLY A 135 14.00 26.53 -22.83
C GLY A 135 12.88 26.46 -21.79
N LYS A 136 11.85 25.64 -22.01
CA LYS A 136 10.78 25.35 -21.05
C LYS A 136 11.01 24.02 -20.37
N GLU A 137 10.82 23.99 -19.06
CA GLU A 137 10.82 22.75 -18.30
C GLU A 137 9.46 22.07 -18.43
N GLU A 138 9.47 20.84 -18.95
CA GLU A 138 8.31 19.96 -19.01
C GLU A 138 8.57 18.71 -18.19
N LYS A 139 7.50 18.00 -17.83
CA LYS A 139 7.58 16.66 -17.24
C LYS A 139 7.32 15.62 -18.31
N LYS A 140 8.22 14.65 -18.44
CA LYS A 140 8.03 13.48 -19.31
C LYS A 140 8.37 12.21 -18.57
N VAL A 141 7.61 11.17 -18.86
CA VAL A 141 7.84 9.82 -18.34
C VAL A 141 9.27 9.37 -18.70
N LEU A 142 9.93 8.71 -17.75
CA LEU A 142 11.22 8.08 -17.97
C LEU A 142 11.09 6.90 -18.92
N THR A 143 12.02 6.80 -19.87
CA THR A 143 12.14 5.60 -20.70
C THR A 143 12.64 4.41 -19.88
N ASN A 144 12.45 3.18 -20.37
CA ASN A 144 12.98 1.98 -19.69
C ASN A 144 14.51 2.06 -19.52
N ASN A 145 15.21 2.52 -20.54
CA ASN A 145 16.66 2.74 -20.47
C ASN A 145 17.05 3.78 -19.41
N GLU A 146 16.28 4.86 -19.26
CA GLU A 146 16.51 5.88 -18.22
C GLU A 146 16.25 5.34 -16.82
N LYS A 147 15.23 4.50 -16.66
CA LYS A 147 14.94 3.80 -15.40
C LYS A 147 16.10 2.89 -14.99
N ASP A 148 16.67 2.13 -15.93
CA ASP A 148 17.84 1.28 -15.68
C ASP A 148 19.10 2.10 -15.33
N MET A 149 19.30 3.25 -15.99
CA MET A 149 20.39 4.19 -15.64
C MET A 149 20.23 4.73 -14.21
N ILE A 150 19.02 5.14 -13.82
CA ILE A 150 18.74 5.66 -12.46
C ILE A 150 18.93 4.56 -11.41
N ALA A 151 18.48 3.33 -11.69
CA ALA A 151 18.72 2.20 -10.81
C ALA A 151 20.23 1.98 -10.59
N THR A 152 21.02 2.06 -11.68
CA THR A 152 22.49 1.94 -11.59
C THR A 152 23.12 3.06 -10.76
N ILE A 153 22.70 4.31 -10.98
CA ILE A 153 23.16 5.48 -10.21
C ILE A 153 22.88 5.29 -8.71
N LEU A 154 21.66 4.90 -8.35
CA LEU A 154 21.28 4.66 -6.95
C LEU A 154 22.13 3.55 -6.31
N ASN A 155 22.34 2.46 -7.04
CA ASN A 155 23.18 1.35 -6.57
C ASN A 155 24.62 1.80 -6.30
N ASP A 156 25.18 2.65 -7.16
CA ASP A 156 26.53 3.18 -6.97
C ASP A 156 26.62 4.19 -5.81
N VAL A 157 25.57 4.97 -5.56
CA VAL A 157 25.49 5.82 -4.35
C VAL A 157 25.51 4.97 -3.08
N PHE A 158 24.77 3.86 -3.04
CA PHE A 158 24.83 2.95 -1.89
C PHE A 158 26.20 2.28 -1.74
N LYS A 159 26.83 1.86 -2.85
CA LYS A 159 28.20 1.32 -2.84
C LYS A 159 29.22 2.34 -2.35
N TYR A 160 29.07 3.61 -2.72
CA TYR A 160 29.93 4.68 -2.24
C TYR A 160 29.90 4.76 -0.70
N GLY A 161 28.72 4.66 -0.10
CA GLY A 161 28.55 4.72 1.36
C GLY A 161 29.24 3.61 2.15
N ILE A 162 29.62 2.50 1.50
CA ILE A 162 30.34 1.37 2.11
C ILE A 162 31.74 1.16 1.51
N SER A 163 32.18 2.04 0.62
CA SER A 163 33.47 1.93 -0.06
C SER A 163 34.62 2.27 0.88
N ASN A 164 35.76 1.60 0.70
CA ASN A 164 37.00 1.95 1.37
C ASN A 164 37.75 3.04 0.57
N GLU A 165 38.81 3.60 1.15
CA GLU A 165 39.59 4.68 0.53
C GLU A 165 40.21 4.29 -0.82
N GLU A 166 40.48 3.00 -1.03
CA GLU A 166 41.06 2.48 -2.27
C GLU A 166 40.02 2.41 -3.41
N SER A 167 38.75 2.14 -3.10
CA SER A 167 37.68 1.98 -4.10
C SER A 167 36.86 3.26 -4.34
N ILE A 168 36.98 4.26 -3.47
CA ILE A 168 36.12 5.45 -3.49
C ILE A 168 36.21 6.25 -4.81
N VAL A 169 37.43 6.45 -5.33
CA VAL A 169 37.68 7.21 -6.57
C VAL A 169 37.09 6.49 -7.77
N TYR A 170 37.18 5.16 -7.80
CA TYR A 170 36.59 4.34 -8.85
C TYR A 170 35.07 4.45 -8.84
N VAL A 171 34.43 4.30 -7.67
CA VAL A 171 32.97 4.40 -7.54
C VAL A 171 32.47 5.80 -7.91
N LEU A 172 33.15 6.86 -7.47
CA LEU A 172 32.81 8.24 -7.84
C LEU A 172 32.92 8.49 -9.35
N THR A 173 33.96 7.98 -9.99
CA THR A 173 34.16 8.13 -11.44
C THR A 173 33.03 7.43 -12.20
N LYS A 174 32.67 6.21 -11.78
CA LYS A 174 31.55 5.47 -12.36
C LYS A 174 30.23 6.22 -12.20
N LEU A 175 29.95 6.73 -10.99
CA LEU A 175 28.74 7.50 -10.70
C LEU A 175 28.62 8.75 -11.58
N LEU A 176 29.72 9.49 -11.77
CA LEU A 176 29.75 10.68 -12.65
C LEU A 176 29.46 10.31 -14.11
N ASN A 177 30.03 9.21 -14.59
CA ASN A 177 29.78 8.72 -15.94
C ASN A 177 28.31 8.30 -16.14
N ASP A 178 27.74 7.56 -15.18
CA ASP A 178 26.35 7.09 -15.25
C ASP A 178 25.37 8.29 -15.20
N MET A 179 25.66 9.32 -14.40
CA MET A 179 24.90 10.58 -14.40
C MET A 179 24.98 11.34 -15.73
N ASP A 180 26.16 11.39 -16.37
CA ASP A 180 26.30 12.05 -17.68
C ASP A 180 25.58 11.28 -18.79
N CYS A 181 25.60 9.94 -18.76
CA CYS A 181 24.81 9.08 -19.63
C CYS A 181 23.31 9.36 -19.49
N TYR A 182 22.78 9.42 -18.27
CA TYR A 182 21.39 9.76 -18.02
C TYR A 182 21.04 11.16 -18.56
N LYS A 183 21.88 12.17 -18.29
CA LYS A 183 21.72 13.53 -18.81
C LYS A 183 21.67 13.56 -20.34
N LYS A 184 22.54 12.82 -21.03
CA LYS A 184 22.55 12.70 -22.49
C LYS A 184 21.28 12.03 -23.01
N SER A 185 20.76 11.01 -22.32
CA SER A 185 19.47 10.38 -22.68
C SER A 185 18.32 11.40 -22.63
N ARG A 186 18.20 12.15 -21.53
CA ARG A 186 17.16 13.19 -21.42
C ARG A 186 17.27 14.26 -22.49
N LYS A 187 18.48 14.69 -22.85
CA LYS A 187 18.69 15.64 -23.95
C LYS A 187 18.23 15.07 -25.30
N ARG A 188 18.57 13.81 -25.59
CA ARG A 188 18.17 13.14 -26.83
C ARG A 188 16.66 13.05 -26.96
N LEU A 189 15.98 12.67 -25.89
CA LEU A 189 14.52 12.65 -25.85
C LEU A 189 13.93 14.04 -26.13
N ALA A 190 14.52 15.09 -25.57
CA ALA A 190 14.08 16.47 -25.81
C ALA A 190 14.23 16.85 -27.28
N ASP A 191 15.39 16.54 -27.88
CA ASP A 191 15.68 16.83 -29.28
C ASP A 191 14.76 16.07 -30.24
N ASP A 192 14.37 14.84 -29.90
CA ASP A 192 13.45 14.04 -30.71
C ASP A 192 12.01 14.56 -30.60
N LEU A 193 11.60 15.05 -29.43
CA LEU A 193 10.29 15.67 -29.23
C LEU A 193 10.15 17.03 -29.94
N LYS A 194 11.24 17.75 -30.19
CA LYS A 194 11.24 19.00 -30.98
C LYS A 194 10.99 18.79 -32.47
N LYS A 195 11.20 17.56 -32.98
CA LYS A 195 11.05 17.24 -34.40
C LYS A 195 9.62 16.84 -34.79
N ILE A 196 8.73 16.69 -33.80
CA ILE A 196 7.32 16.33 -33.94
C ILE A 196 6.48 17.60 -33.85
#